data_AF-A0A5B8UY24-F1
#
_entry.id   AF-A0A5B8UY24-F1
#
_cell.length_a   1.000
_cell.length_b   1.000
_cell.length_c   1.000
_cell.angle_alpha   90.00
_cell.angle_beta   90.00
_cell.angle_gamma   90.00
#
_symmetry.space_group_name_H-M   'P 1'
#
loop_
_entity.id
_entity.type
_entity.pdbx_description
1 polymer ?
#
loop_
_entity_poly.entity_id
_entity_poly.type
_entity_poly.pdbx_seq_one_letter_code
_entity_poly.pdbx_strand_id
1 'polypeptide(L)'
;MHPQITAVVNKASVYAQAPNDIAQNNAERVLNYIDDLNLEKNIRFRPTLSGSLFMAWNIGDWEYDMECVKNGYIIFSFTKGGYEKASGCALFDEFIPQFEKYLLML
;
A
#
# COMPACT_ATOMS: atom_id res chain seq x y z
N MET A 1 12.10 -7.27 5.50
CA MET A 1 10.80 -6.91 6.08
C MET A 1 10.94 -5.58 6.79
N HIS A 2 10.22 -4.57 6.31
CA HIS A 2 10.22 -3.24 6.88
C HIS A 2 9.74 -3.28 8.34
N PRO A 3 10.34 -2.49 9.24
CA PRO A 3 9.91 -2.41 10.64
C PRO A 3 8.44 -2.00 10.79
N GLN A 4 7.92 -1.19 9.85
CA GLN A 4 6.54 -0.72 9.84
C GLN A 4 5.54 -1.88 9.61
N ILE A 5 5.83 -2.77 8.66
CA ILE A 5 5.01 -3.98 8.41
C ILE A 5 5.06 -4.90 9.63
N THR A 6 6.27 -5.13 10.17
CA THR A 6 6.48 -5.96 11.37
C THR A 6 5.65 -5.45 12.56
N ALA A 7 5.63 -4.13 12.78
CA ALA A 7 4.88 -3.51 13.85
C ALA A 7 3.36 -3.71 13.71
N VAL A 8 2.84 -3.78 12.47
CA VAL A 8 1.41 -4.00 12.19
C VAL A 8 1.03 -5.46 12.40
N VAL A 9 1.85 -6.38 11.88
CA VAL A 9 1.65 -7.83 12.03
C VAL A 9 1.64 -8.20 13.52
N ASN A 10 2.58 -7.67 14.30
CA ASN A 10 2.68 -7.93 15.75
C ASN A 10 1.56 -7.26 16.57
N LYS A 11 0.85 -6.28 16.01
CA LYS A 11 -0.28 -5.57 16.64
C LYS A 11 -1.64 -6.08 16.18
N ALA A 12 -1.70 -7.10 15.31
CA ALA A 12 -2.95 -7.71 14.89
C ALA A 12 -3.74 -8.16 16.13
N SER A 13 -4.91 -7.55 16.33
CA SER A 13 -5.74 -7.75 17.52
C SER A 13 -6.70 -8.91 17.31
N VAL A 14 -7.43 -9.31 18.36
CA VAL A 14 -8.49 -10.34 18.27
C VAL A 14 -9.54 -10.02 17.19
N TYR A 15 -9.70 -8.74 16.83
CA TYR A 15 -10.68 -8.27 15.85
C TYR A 15 -10.13 -8.13 14.42
N ALA A 16 -8.80 -8.12 14.24
CA ALA A 16 -8.19 -7.98 12.92
C ALA A 16 -7.21 -9.12 12.68
N GLN A 17 -7.46 -9.92 11.64
CA GLN A 17 -6.55 -11.00 11.28
C GLN A 17 -5.19 -10.41 10.90
N ALA A 18 -4.11 -11.07 11.31
CA ALA A 18 -2.78 -10.73 10.83
C ALA A 18 -2.77 -10.85 9.30
N PRO A 19 -2.22 -9.87 8.57
CA PRO A 19 -2.06 -9.98 7.13
C PRO A 19 -1.29 -11.26 6.79
N ASN A 20 -1.70 -12.00 5.77
CA ASN A 20 -0.96 -13.21 5.38
C ASN A 20 0.37 -12.87 4.70
N ASP A 21 1.22 -13.87 4.50
CA ASP A 21 2.55 -13.70 3.92
C ASP A 21 2.51 -13.06 2.51
N ILE A 22 1.45 -13.32 1.74
CA ILE A 22 1.25 -12.74 0.41
C ILE A 22 1.02 -11.23 0.51
N ALA A 23 0.09 -10.80 1.38
CA ALA A 23 -0.20 -9.40 1.62
C ALA A 23 1.03 -8.66 2.18
N GLN A 24 1.74 -9.27 3.12
CA GLN A 24 3.00 -8.73 3.67
C GLN A 24 4.08 -8.60 2.59
N ASN A 25 4.24 -9.59 1.71
CA ASN A 25 5.22 -9.56 0.64
C ASN A 25 4.93 -8.45 -0.38
N ASN A 26 3.67 -8.29 -0.80
CA ASN A 26 3.28 -7.21 -1.71
C ASN A 26 3.55 -5.83 -1.09
N ALA A 27 3.17 -5.63 0.18
CA ALA A 27 3.45 -4.37 0.87
C ALA A 27 4.96 -4.11 0.99
N GLU A 28 5.76 -5.14 1.29
CA GLU A 28 7.23 -5.04 1.33
C GLU A 28 7.79 -4.60 -0.03
N ARG A 29 7.30 -5.18 -1.13
CA ARG A 29 7.73 -4.82 -2.48
C ARG A 29 7.35 -3.37 -2.83
N VAL A 30 6.16 -2.91 -2.43
CA VAL A 30 5.75 -1.51 -2.63
C VAL A 30 6.66 -0.56 -1.85
N LEU A 31 7.02 -0.90 -0.61
CA LEU A 31 7.92 -0.07 0.19
C LEU A 31 9.34 -0.04 -0.35
N ASN A 32 9.90 -1.19 -0.76
CA ASN A 32 11.20 -1.21 -1.42
C ASN A 32 11.21 -0.31 -2.65
N TYR A 33 10.12 -0.32 -3.43
CA TYR A 33 9.99 0.55 -4.59
C TYR A 33 9.98 2.05 -4.21
N ILE A 34 9.25 2.44 -3.16
CA ILE A 34 9.24 3.82 -2.64
C ILE A 34 10.62 4.23 -2.10
N ASP A 35 11.32 3.29 -1.45
CA ASP A 35 12.67 3.47 -0.92
C ASP A 35 13.68 3.74 -2.03
N ASP A 36 13.60 2.99 -3.13
CA ASP A 36 14.47 3.15 -4.30
C ASP A 36 14.28 4.53 -4.96
N LEU A 37 13.08 5.10 -4.88
CA LEU A 37 12.77 6.46 -5.34
C LEU A 37 13.16 7.55 -4.35
N ASN A 38 13.62 7.20 -3.14
CA ASN A 38 14.01 8.12 -2.07
C ASN A 38 12.90 9.13 -1.69
N LEU A 39 11.64 8.66 -1.68
CA LEU A 39 10.47 9.48 -1.36
C LEU A 39 10.16 9.48 0.16
N GLU A 40 9.44 10.51 0.63
CA GLU A 40 9.14 10.68 2.06
C GLU A 40 8.18 9.60 2.59
N LYS A 41 8.58 8.87 3.64
CA LYS A 41 7.84 7.69 4.13
C LYS A 41 6.82 7.98 5.22
N ASN A 42 5.94 8.97 5.05
CA ASN A 42 4.81 9.14 5.96
C ASN A 42 3.65 8.20 5.61
N ILE A 43 3.95 6.90 5.57
CA ILE A 43 3.01 5.85 5.19
C ILE A 43 2.34 5.31 6.46
N ARG A 44 1.02 5.31 6.47
CA ARG A 44 0.20 4.75 7.54
C ARG A 44 -0.24 3.34 7.15
N PHE A 45 -0.08 2.40 8.08
CA PHE A 45 -0.44 1.00 7.87
C PHE A 45 -1.55 0.56 8.81
N ARG A 46 -2.42 -0.31 8.30
CA ARG A 46 -3.54 -0.88 9.04
C ARG A 46 -3.81 -2.33 8.58
N PRO A 47 -3.96 -3.30 9.49
CA PRO A 47 -4.48 -4.60 9.12
C PRO A 47 -5.99 -4.48 8.88
N THR A 48 -6.51 -5.17 7.87
CA THR A 48 -7.95 -5.18 7.58
C THR A 48 -8.60 -6.47 8.10
N LEU A 49 -9.93 -6.45 8.28
CA LEU A 49 -10.68 -7.62 8.77
C LEU A 49 -10.52 -8.85 7.86
N SER A 50 -10.18 -8.63 6.59
CA SER A 50 -10.03 -9.68 5.58
C SER A 50 -8.68 -10.41 5.65
N GLY A 51 -7.77 -9.98 6.54
CA GLY A 51 -6.38 -10.46 6.59
C GLY A 51 -5.51 -9.83 5.48
N SER A 52 -5.85 -8.62 5.07
CA SER A 52 -5.09 -7.82 4.10
C SER A 52 -4.35 -6.69 4.82
N LEU A 53 -3.41 -6.04 4.12
CA LEU A 53 -2.64 -4.92 4.65
C LEU A 53 -2.95 -3.64 3.88
N PHE A 54 -3.59 -2.69 4.56
CA PHE A 54 -3.87 -1.37 4.04
C PHE A 54 -2.71 -0.41 4.29
N MET A 55 -2.42 0.42 3.30
CA MET A 55 -1.38 1.44 3.28
C MET A 55 -1.99 2.74 2.76
N ALA A 56 -1.85 3.82 3.51
CA ALA A 56 -2.22 5.17 3.07
C ALA A 56 -0.99 6.06 3.10
N TRP A 57 -0.78 6.79 2.02
CA TRP A 57 0.39 7.64 1.84
C TRP A 57 0.00 8.96 1.20
N ASN A 58 0.53 10.06 1.73
CA ASN A 58 0.27 11.41 1.22
C ASN A 58 1.57 12.08 0.81
N ILE A 59 1.57 12.72 -0.36
CA ILE A 59 2.69 13.51 -0.88
C ILE A 59 2.12 14.77 -1.55
N GLY A 60 2.37 15.94 -0.94
CA GLY A 60 1.73 17.18 -1.40
C GLY A 60 0.20 17.05 -1.39
N ASP A 61 -0.43 17.35 -2.54
CA ASP A 61 -1.89 17.24 -2.72
C ASP A 61 -2.36 15.84 -3.15
N TRP A 62 -1.44 14.86 -3.25
CA TRP A 62 -1.76 13.50 -3.65
C TRP A 62 -1.96 12.58 -2.45
N GLU A 63 -2.99 11.75 -2.53
CA GLU A 63 -3.26 10.67 -1.57
C GLU A 63 -3.25 9.34 -2.33
N TYR A 64 -2.52 8.38 -1.78
CA TYR A 64 -2.35 7.03 -2.32
C TYR A 64 -2.85 6.02 -1.30
N ASP A 65 -4.04 5.50 -1.54
CA ASP A 65 -4.64 4.44 -0.75
C ASP A 65 -4.44 3.10 -1.46
N MET A 66 -3.89 2.12 -0.75
CA MET A 66 -3.57 0.80 -1.28
C MET A 66 -3.94 -0.29 -0.27
N GLU A 67 -4.51 -1.39 -0.74
CA GLU A 67 -4.74 -2.59 0.06
C GLU A 67 -4.09 -3.79 -0.62
N CYS A 68 -3.03 -4.31 -0.02
CA CYS A 68 -2.40 -5.57 -0.42
C CYS A 68 -3.25 -6.71 0.11
N VAL A 69 -4.02 -7.34 -0.78
CA VAL A 69 -4.99 -8.37 -0.41
C VAL A 69 -4.36 -9.76 -0.39
N LYS A 70 -4.95 -10.63 0.44
CA LYS A 70 -4.43 -11.98 0.72
C LYS A 70 -4.26 -12.90 -0.50
N ASN A 71 -4.93 -12.61 -1.61
CA ASN A 71 -4.87 -13.37 -2.86
C ASN A 71 -3.87 -12.80 -3.88
N GLY A 72 -3.01 -11.85 -3.47
CA GLY A 72 -1.91 -11.34 -4.29
C GLY A 72 -2.24 -10.11 -5.13
N TYR A 73 -3.49 -9.68 -5.15
CA TYR A 73 -3.87 -8.42 -5.77
C TYR A 73 -3.53 -7.22 -4.88
N ILE A 74 -3.52 -6.06 -5.49
CA ILE A 74 -3.42 -4.75 -4.86
C ILE A 74 -4.62 -3.94 -5.33
N ILE A 75 -5.49 -3.61 -4.39
CA ILE A 75 -6.56 -2.63 -4.62
C ILE A 75 -5.95 -1.26 -4.38
N PHE A 76 -6.19 -0.30 -5.27
CA PHE A 76 -5.62 1.03 -5.13
C PHE A 76 -6.60 2.13 -5.53
N SER A 77 -6.42 3.29 -4.92
CA SER A 77 -7.05 4.56 -5.30
C SER A 77 -6.05 5.69 -5.13
N PHE A 78 -5.93 6.53 -6.16
CA PHE A 78 -5.08 7.71 -6.17
C PHE A 78 -5.96 8.94 -6.35
N THR A 79 -5.90 9.85 -5.39
CA THR A 79 -6.66 11.11 -5.41
C THR A 79 -5.69 12.29 -5.45
N LYS A 80 -6.12 13.41 -6.06
CA LYS A 80 -5.39 14.68 -6.01
C LYS A 80 -6.36 15.80 -5.62
N GLY A 81 -6.12 16.45 -4.49
CA GLY A 81 -6.98 17.53 -3.98
C GLY A 81 -8.44 17.09 -3.81
N GLY A 82 -8.67 15.84 -3.39
CA GLY A 82 -10.00 15.25 -3.22
C GLY A 82 -10.67 14.73 -4.50
N TYR A 83 -10.01 14.81 -5.67
CA TYR A 83 -10.52 14.27 -6.92
C TYR A 83 -9.82 12.96 -7.29
N GLU A 84 -10.58 11.88 -7.48
CA GLU A 84 -10.05 10.61 -7.96
C GLU A 84 -9.38 10.77 -9.34
N LYS A 85 -8.17 10.23 -9.46
CA LYS A 85 -7.37 10.22 -10.70
C LYS A 85 -7.16 8.82 -11.26
N ALA A 86 -7.16 7.81 -10.40
CA ALA A 86 -7.16 6.40 -10.78
C ALA A 86 -7.65 5.54 -9.62
N SER A 87 -8.31 4.45 -9.96
CA SER A 87 -8.66 3.38 -9.04
C SER A 87 -8.60 2.05 -9.77
N GLY A 88 -8.36 0.96 -9.04
CA GLY A 88 -8.26 -0.35 -9.67
C GLY A 88 -7.90 -1.49 -8.72
N CYS A 89 -7.75 -2.66 -9.33
CA CYS A 89 -7.32 -3.90 -8.69
C CYS A 89 -6.43 -4.66 -9.66
N ALA A 90 -5.18 -4.91 -9.29
CA ALA A 90 -4.19 -5.50 -10.19
C ALA A 90 -3.19 -6.36 -9.42
N LEU A 91 -2.47 -7.26 -10.10
CA LEU A 91 -1.30 -7.92 -9.52
C LEU A 91 -0.14 -6.93 -9.41
N PHE A 92 0.86 -7.23 -8.57
CA PHE A 92 1.97 -6.30 -8.31
C PHE A 92 2.65 -5.80 -9.60
N ASP A 93 2.95 -6.70 -10.53
CA ASP A 93 3.70 -6.35 -11.75
C ASP A 93 2.87 -5.45 -12.71
N GLU A 94 1.54 -5.51 -12.62
CA GLU A 94 0.61 -4.65 -13.37
C GLU A 94 0.32 -3.34 -12.62
N PHE A 95 0.37 -3.38 -11.29
CA PHE A 95 0.17 -2.25 -10.40
C PHE A 95 1.33 -1.24 -10.50
N ILE A 96 2.59 -1.70 -10.49
CA ILE A 96 3.75 -0.79 -10.43
C ILE A 96 3.78 0.24 -11.57
N PRO A 97 3.57 -0.12 -12.86
CA PRO A 97 3.55 0.89 -13.92
C PRO A 97 2.46 1.95 -13.74
N GLN A 98 1.31 1.59 -13.15
CA GLN A 98 0.28 2.57 -12.82
C GLN A 98 0.73 3.45 -11.66
N PHE A 99 1.24 2.86 -10.59
CA PHE A 99 1.74 3.59 -9.43
C PHE A 99 2.84 4.59 -9.83
N GLU A 100 3.83 4.15 -10.62
CA GLU A 100 4.87 4.99 -11.22
C GLU A 100 4.31 6.18 -11.99
N LYS A 101 3.35 5.92 -12.89
CA LYS A 101 2.74 6.98 -13.70
C LYS A 101 2.18 8.11 -12.84
N TYR A 102 1.55 7.80 -11.72
CA TYR A 102 0.95 8.79 -10.83
C TYR A 102 1.95 9.36 -9.80
N LEU A 103 3.04 8.66 -9.50
CA LEU A 103 4.17 9.20 -8.73
C LEU A 103 5.01 10.19 -9.54
N LEU A 104 5.25 9.93 -10.83
CA LEU A 104 6.02 10.84 -11.69
C LEU A 104 5.26 12.11 -12.09
N MET A 105 3.97 12.21 -11.73
CA MET A 105 3.15 13.42 -11.86
C MET A 105 3.17 14.31 -10.59
N LEU A 106 4.01 13.96 -9.61
CA LEU A 106 4.30 14.77 -8.42
C LEU A 106 5.02 16.07 -8.79
#